data_AF-A0A7V7CQU6-F1
#
_entry.id   AF-A0A7V7CQU6-F1
#
_cell.length_a   1.000
_cell.length_b   1.000
_cell.length_c   1.000
_cell.angle_alpha   90.00
_cell.angle_beta   90.00
_cell.angle_gamma   90.00
#
_symmetry.space_group_name_H-M   'P 1'
#
loop_
_entity.id
_entity.type
_entity.pdbx_description
1 polymer ?
#
loop_
_entity_poly.entity_id
_entity_poly.type
_entity_poly.pdbx_seq_one_letter_code
_entity_poly.pdbx_strand_id
1 'polypeptide(L)'
;MDTVIKDYLEQLKVGRKQFYKNLAIYPLLSTYASGLEYLLLDEALRQDLMEVAEVSSHGSVPELKVVNKSPRMILILDGEELVGAKQNRIVNTTILVQGNTTIVIPVSCVEHGRWSYDSPRFHSQERMMSSNLRAMKSEQVSYSIRSSGEFRSDQGAIWDGIA
;
A
#
# COMPACT_ATOMS: atom_id res chain seq x y z
N MET A 1 -11.24 8.37 -23.81
CA MET A 1 -10.18 8.35 -22.78
C MET A 1 -9.03 9.26 -23.20
N ASP A 2 -8.57 9.15 -24.45
CA ASP A 2 -7.45 9.93 -25.00
C ASP A 2 -7.61 11.46 -24.91
N THR A 3 -8.79 12.00 -25.19
CA THR A 3 -9.05 13.44 -25.09
C THR A 3 -8.87 13.98 -23.67
N VAL A 4 -9.37 13.25 -22.66
CA VAL A 4 -9.26 13.67 -21.25
C VAL A 4 -7.81 13.68 -20.78
N ILE A 5 -7.03 12.66 -21.16
CA ILE A 5 -5.61 12.58 -20.84
C ILE A 5 -4.85 13.72 -21.52
N LYS A 6 -5.13 13.96 -22.81
CA LYS A 6 -4.52 15.05 -23.58
C LYS A 6 -4.81 16.41 -22.93
N ASP A 7 -6.08 16.71 -22.65
CA ASP A 7 -6.50 17.98 -22.05
C ASP A 7 -5.83 18.20 -20.68
N TYR A 8 -5.71 17.13 -19.87
CA TYR A 8 -5.01 17.20 -18.59
C TYR A 8 -3.52 17.52 -18.75
N LEU A 9 -2.83 16.83 -19.68
CA LEU A 9 -1.41 17.04 -19.93
C LEU A 9 -1.13 18.43 -20.54
N GLU A 10 -2.03 18.96 -21.37
CA GLU A 10 -1.91 20.32 -21.94
C GLU A 10 -2.03 21.42 -20.88
N GLN A 11 -2.77 21.18 -19.79
CA GLN A 11 -2.91 22.12 -18.68
C GLN A 11 -1.78 22.01 -17.65
N LEU A 12 -0.98 20.95 -17.73
CA LEU A 12 0.06 20.64 -16.76
C LEU A 12 1.26 21.58 -16.93
N LYS A 13 1.68 22.22 -15.83
CA LYS A 13 2.82 23.13 -15.80
C LYS A 13 3.89 22.55 -14.89
N VAL A 14 5.12 22.52 -15.37
CA VAL A 14 6.26 22.18 -14.53
C VAL A 14 6.62 23.40 -13.68
N GLY A 15 6.46 23.26 -12.37
CA GLY A 15 6.83 24.27 -11.39
C GLY A 15 8.34 24.45 -11.29
N ARG A 16 8.76 25.46 -10.52
CA ARG A 16 10.18 25.71 -10.26
C ARG A 16 10.81 24.50 -9.55
N LYS A 17 12.01 24.11 -10.00
CA LYS A 17 12.84 23.12 -9.33
C LYS A 17 13.03 23.48 -7.85
N GLN A 18 12.66 22.56 -6.97
CA GLN A 18 12.97 22.59 -5.55
C GLN A 18 14.10 21.59 -5.30
N PHE A 19 15.02 21.91 -4.39
CA PHE A 19 16.12 21.00 -4.07
C PHE A 19 16.42 21.03 -2.57
N TYR A 20 16.78 19.88 -2.03
CA TYR A 20 17.26 19.71 -0.67
C TYR A 20 18.30 18.58 -0.64
N LYS A 21 19.55 18.91 -0.27
CA LYS A 21 20.69 17.98 -0.34
C LYS A 21 20.77 17.32 -1.72
N ASN A 22 20.65 16.00 -1.78
CA ASN A 22 20.70 15.17 -2.99
C ASN A 22 19.33 14.91 -3.63
N LEU A 23 18.26 15.57 -3.17
CA LEU A 23 16.90 15.43 -3.71
C LEU A 23 16.52 16.68 -4.51
N ALA A 24 16.06 16.49 -5.75
CA ALA A 24 15.45 17.53 -6.57
C ALA A 24 14.01 17.15 -6.92
N ILE A 25 13.09 18.10 -6.76
CA ILE A 25 11.65 17.93 -7.03
C ILE A 25 11.24 18.95 -8.09
N TYR A 26 10.57 18.46 -9.13
CA TYR A 26 9.92 19.30 -10.13
C TYR A 26 8.40 19.12 -9.97
N PRO A 27 7.71 20.08 -9.34
CA PRO A 27 6.27 19.97 -9.13
C PRO A 27 5.55 19.94 -10.47
N LEU A 28 4.58 19.04 -10.63
CA LEU A 28 3.65 19.07 -11.74
C LEU A 28 2.38 19.76 -11.24
N LEU A 29 2.13 20.97 -11.72
CA LEU A 29 1.02 21.82 -11.29
C LEU A 29 -0.10 21.74 -12.33
N SER A 30 -1.34 21.64 -11.87
CA SER A 30 -2.51 21.70 -12.74
C SER A 30 -3.66 22.41 -12.03
N THR A 31 -4.49 23.12 -12.79
CA THR A 31 -5.78 23.63 -12.31
C THR A 31 -6.85 22.55 -12.29
N TYR A 32 -6.58 21.41 -12.91
CA TYR A 32 -7.45 20.24 -12.84
C TYR A 32 -7.39 19.65 -11.43
N ALA A 33 -8.52 19.75 -10.72
CA ALA A 33 -8.71 19.13 -9.41
C ALA A 33 -9.68 17.94 -9.58
N SER A 34 -9.26 16.77 -9.13
CA SER A 34 -10.15 15.62 -9.00
C SER A 34 -10.93 15.72 -7.69
N GLY A 35 -12.24 15.51 -7.73
CA GLY A 35 -13.09 15.40 -6.54
C GLY A 35 -13.03 14.02 -5.88
N LEU A 36 -11.98 13.22 -6.14
CA LEU A 36 -11.82 11.90 -5.56
C LEU A 36 -11.50 12.03 -4.07
N GLU A 37 -12.51 11.84 -3.23
CA GLU A 37 -12.36 11.84 -1.78
C GLU A 37 -12.01 10.44 -1.25
N TYR A 38 -10.89 10.35 -0.53
CA TYR A 38 -10.48 9.15 0.18
C TYR A 38 -9.84 9.51 1.53
N LEU A 39 -9.74 8.53 2.41
CA LEU A 39 -8.90 8.57 3.62
C LEU A 39 -7.63 7.76 3.37
N LEU A 40 -6.55 8.08 4.06
CA LEU A 40 -5.36 7.23 4.08
C LEU A 40 -5.51 6.09 5.09
N LEU A 41 -4.73 5.01 4.93
CA LEU A 41 -4.71 3.86 5.83
C LEU A 41 -4.59 4.30 7.31
N ASP A 42 -3.58 5.10 7.62
CA ASP A 42 -3.30 5.55 8.98
C ASP A 42 -4.44 6.37 9.58
N GLU A 43 -5.03 7.25 8.79
CA GLU A 43 -6.18 8.07 9.21
C GLU A 43 -7.39 7.20 9.53
N ALA A 44 -7.67 6.22 8.68
CA ALA A 44 -8.80 5.33 8.85
C ALA A 44 -8.63 4.36 10.02
N LEU A 45 -7.43 3.80 10.22
CA LEU A 45 -7.12 2.97 11.38
C LEU A 45 -7.24 3.77 12.69
N ARG A 46 -6.70 4.99 12.72
CA ARG A 46 -6.75 5.88 13.90
C ARG A 46 -8.18 6.27 14.28
N GLN A 47 -9.06 6.40 13.30
CA GLN A 47 -10.49 6.73 13.49
C GLN A 47 -11.38 5.49 13.67
N ASP A 48 -10.82 4.27 13.73
CA ASP A 48 -11.55 2.98 13.73
C ASP A 48 -12.53 2.82 12.55
N LEU A 49 -12.24 3.49 11.43
CA LEU A 49 -12.98 3.44 10.18
C LEU A 49 -12.48 2.31 9.25
N MET A 50 -11.32 1.74 9.54
CA MET A 50 -10.79 0.55 8.88
C MET A 50 -10.40 -0.50 9.92
N GLU A 51 -10.63 -1.76 9.59
CA GLU A 51 -10.12 -2.90 10.33
C GLU A 51 -9.31 -3.81 9.43
N VAL A 52 -8.15 -4.24 9.91
CA VAL A 52 -7.27 -5.15 9.22
C VAL A 52 -7.02 -6.36 10.12
N ALA A 53 -7.24 -7.55 9.58
CA ALA A 53 -7.16 -8.80 10.33
C ALA A 53 -6.66 -9.95 9.44
N GLU A 54 -6.27 -11.04 10.07
CA GLU A 54 -6.02 -12.31 9.38
C GLU A 54 -7.29 -12.80 8.67
N VAL A 55 -7.15 -13.45 7.51
CA VAL A 55 -8.29 -14.06 6.80
C VAL A 55 -8.94 -15.17 7.61
N SER A 56 -8.15 -15.90 8.42
CA SER A 56 -8.61 -16.95 9.33
C SER A 56 -7.82 -16.97 10.64
N SER A 57 -8.31 -17.71 11.64
CA SER A 57 -7.61 -17.92 12.92
C SER A 57 -6.26 -18.65 12.77
N HIS A 58 -6.07 -19.39 11.67
CA HIS A 58 -4.79 -20.03 11.36
C HIS A 58 -3.78 -19.02 10.78
N GLY A 59 -4.21 -17.82 10.42
CA GLY A 59 -3.42 -16.87 9.63
C GLY A 59 -3.33 -17.33 8.17
N SER A 60 -3.19 -16.39 7.24
CA SER A 60 -2.89 -16.71 5.85
C SER A 60 -1.79 -15.79 5.34
N VAL A 61 -0.77 -16.37 4.74
CA VAL A 61 0.17 -15.65 3.88
C VAL A 61 -0.10 -16.18 2.48
N PRO A 62 -0.28 -15.33 1.46
CA PRO A 62 0.09 -13.90 1.40
C PRO A 62 -1.08 -12.91 1.53
N GLU A 63 -2.03 -13.13 2.44
CA GLU A 63 -3.34 -12.45 2.38
C GLU A 63 -3.81 -11.88 3.73
N LEU A 64 -4.27 -10.63 3.74
CA LEU A 64 -5.01 -10.04 4.86
C LEU A 64 -6.43 -9.67 4.46
N LYS A 65 -7.34 -9.73 5.44
CA LYS A 65 -8.70 -9.22 5.30
C LYS A 65 -8.73 -7.76 5.75
N VAL A 66 -9.30 -6.91 4.91
CA VAL A 66 -9.52 -5.49 5.19
C VAL A 66 -11.01 -5.19 5.14
N VAL A 67 -11.52 -4.50 6.16
CA VAL A 67 -12.90 -4.03 6.26
C VAL A 67 -12.88 -2.50 6.28
N ASN A 68 -13.42 -1.88 5.24
CA ASN A 68 -13.69 -0.45 5.22
C ASN A 68 -15.09 -0.20 5.82
N LYS A 69 -15.14 0.39 7.01
CA LYS A 69 -16.37 0.73 7.75
C LYS A 69 -16.87 2.15 7.42
N SER A 70 -16.11 2.90 6.62
CA SER A 70 -16.45 4.24 6.18
C SER A 70 -17.25 4.20 4.88
N PRO A 71 -18.17 5.18 4.63
CA PRO A 71 -18.73 5.39 3.30
C PRO A 71 -17.69 5.93 2.31
N ARG A 72 -16.56 6.48 2.78
CA ARG A 72 -15.48 7.01 1.93
C ARG A 72 -14.53 5.89 1.50
N MET A 73 -13.89 6.07 0.36
CA MET A 73 -12.80 5.19 -0.06
C MET A 73 -11.60 5.33 0.89
N ILE A 74 -10.83 4.26 1.02
CA ILE A 74 -9.59 4.26 1.79
C ILE A 74 -8.45 3.82 0.89
N LEU A 75 -7.42 4.66 0.78
CA LEU A 75 -6.22 4.39 0.02
C LEU A 75 -5.18 3.72 0.90
N ILE A 76 -4.76 2.53 0.49
CA ILE A 76 -3.65 1.77 1.06
C ILE A 76 -2.52 1.82 0.05
N LEU A 77 -1.35 2.29 0.46
CA LEU A 77 -0.20 2.49 -0.41
C LEU A 77 0.72 1.28 -0.44
N ASP A 78 1.32 1.05 -1.61
CA ASP A 78 2.39 0.07 -1.77
C ASP A 78 3.55 0.32 -0.80
N GLY A 79 3.84 -0.68 0.04
CA GLY A 79 4.96 -0.62 0.98
C GLY A 79 4.61 -0.11 2.37
N GLU A 80 3.36 0.20 2.68
CA GLU A 80 2.91 0.48 4.05
C GLU A 80 3.06 -0.76 4.93
N GLU A 81 3.49 -0.56 6.18
CA GLU A 81 3.63 -1.62 7.19
C GLU A 81 2.42 -1.72 8.11
N LEU A 82 1.91 -2.95 8.19
CA LEU A 82 0.87 -3.36 9.12
C LEU A 82 1.52 -4.21 10.21
N VAL A 83 1.40 -3.72 11.45
CA VAL A 83 2.04 -4.27 12.64
C VAL A 83 1.02 -5.01 13.51
N GLY A 84 1.42 -6.12 14.10
CA GLY A 84 0.59 -6.93 15.02
C GLY A 84 0.30 -8.32 14.49
N ALA A 85 -0.85 -8.89 14.88
CA ALA A 85 -1.25 -10.25 14.52
C ALA A 85 -0.14 -11.29 14.78
N LYS A 86 0.01 -12.29 13.91
CA LYS A 86 1.05 -13.32 14.05
C LYS A 86 2.44 -12.80 13.67
N GLN A 87 2.50 -11.85 12.76
CA GLN A 87 3.71 -11.29 12.15
C GLN A 87 3.37 -9.97 11.45
N ASN A 88 4.33 -9.06 11.34
CA ASN A 88 4.14 -7.84 10.55
C ASN A 88 4.05 -8.14 9.05
N ARG A 89 3.36 -7.26 8.34
CA ARG A 89 3.04 -7.38 6.92
C ARG A 89 3.36 -6.07 6.19
N ILE A 90 3.85 -6.20 4.97
CA ILE A 90 3.96 -5.08 4.03
C ILE A 90 2.97 -5.29 2.89
N VAL A 91 2.24 -4.24 2.54
CA VAL A 91 1.30 -4.26 1.42
C VAL A 91 2.06 -4.36 0.10
N ASN A 92 1.64 -5.26 -0.80
CA ASN A 92 2.35 -5.54 -2.05
C ASN A 92 2.05 -4.57 -3.21
N THR A 93 0.95 -3.82 -3.12
CA THR A 93 0.51 -2.91 -4.17
C THR A 93 -0.38 -1.81 -3.59
N THR A 94 -0.52 -0.69 -4.30
CA THR A 94 -1.47 0.36 -3.93
C THR A 94 -2.90 -0.07 -4.25
N ILE A 95 -3.81 0.05 -3.29
CA ILE A 95 -5.20 -0.40 -3.37
C ILE A 95 -6.11 0.71 -2.87
N LEU A 96 -7.13 1.05 -3.67
CA LEU A 96 -8.21 1.94 -3.25
C LEU A 96 -9.42 1.09 -2.86
N VAL A 97 -9.70 1.00 -1.56
CA VAL A 97 -10.77 0.17 -0.99
C VAL A 97 -12.07 0.97 -0.99
N GLN A 98 -13.09 0.45 -1.68
CA GLN A 98 -14.41 1.07 -1.72
C GLN A 98 -15.03 1.18 -0.31
N GLY A 99 -15.81 2.24 -0.07
CA GLY A 99 -16.56 2.42 1.17
C GLY A 99 -17.51 1.26 1.47
N ASN A 100 -17.64 0.90 2.74
CA ASN A 100 -18.52 -0.18 3.22
C ASN A 100 -18.28 -1.54 2.55
N THR A 101 -17.03 -1.86 2.24
CA THR A 101 -16.65 -3.15 1.63
C THR A 101 -15.67 -3.94 2.49
N THR A 102 -15.64 -5.24 2.25
CA THR A 102 -14.61 -6.14 2.77
C THR A 102 -13.87 -6.76 1.59
N ILE A 103 -12.55 -6.65 1.59
CA ILE A 103 -11.69 -7.23 0.56
C ILE A 103 -10.54 -8.01 1.18
N VAL A 104 -9.92 -8.87 0.39
CA VAL A 104 -8.65 -9.52 0.73
C VAL A 104 -7.54 -8.78 -0.03
N ILE A 105 -6.48 -8.40 0.67
CA ILE A 105 -5.33 -7.69 0.11
C ILE A 105 -4.07 -8.57 0.09
N PRO A 106 -3.23 -8.45 -0.95
CA PRO A 106 -1.95 -9.12 -1.05
C PRO A 106 -0.90 -8.44 -0.16
N VAL A 107 -0.20 -9.25 0.63
CA VAL A 107 0.86 -8.79 1.54
C VAL A 107 2.07 -9.72 1.51
N SER A 108 3.20 -9.20 2.00
CA SER A 108 4.41 -9.96 2.29
C SER A 108 4.74 -9.91 3.77
N CYS A 109 5.27 -11.01 4.32
CA CYS A 109 5.78 -11.03 5.69
C CYS A 109 7.10 -10.27 5.76
N VAL A 110 7.37 -9.59 6.87
CA VAL A 110 8.65 -8.90 7.09
C VAL A 110 9.37 -9.28 8.37
N GLU A 111 8.85 -10.29 9.08
CA GLU A 111 9.47 -10.80 10.29
C GLU A 111 9.83 -12.28 10.15
N HIS A 112 11.07 -12.61 10.51
CA HIS A 112 11.51 -13.98 10.68
C HIS A 112 11.14 -14.52 12.06
N GLY A 113 10.69 -15.77 12.12
CA GLY A 113 10.68 -16.56 13.35
C GLY A 113 9.56 -16.27 14.36
N ARG A 114 8.80 -15.19 14.22
CA ARG A 114 7.57 -14.98 15.02
C ARG A 114 6.39 -15.67 14.35
N TRP A 115 5.65 -16.52 15.06
CA TRP A 115 4.36 -17.07 14.61
C TRP A 115 3.42 -17.23 15.80
N SER A 116 3.21 -16.13 16.51
CA SER A 116 2.37 -16.03 17.71
C SER A 116 1.63 -14.72 17.69
N TYR A 117 0.38 -14.73 18.15
CA TYR A 117 -0.44 -13.51 18.21
C TYR A 117 0.14 -12.52 19.21
N ASP A 118 0.38 -11.30 18.73
CA ASP A 118 0.60 -10.11 19.57
C ASP A 118 -0.73 -9.36 19.81
N SER A 119 -1.57 -9.28 18.78
CA SER A 119 -2.90 -8.66 18.81
C SER A 119 -3.84 -9.37 17.83
N PRO A 120 -5.18 -9.33 18.00
CA PRO A 120 -6.11 -9.90 17.01
C PRO A 120 -6.24 -9.06 15.73
N ARG A 121 -5.79 -7.80 15.74
CA ARG A 121 -5.92 -6.81 14.66
C ARG A 121 -4.59 -6.18 14.33
N PHE A 122 -4.39 -5.82 13.07
CA PHE A 122 -3.24 -5.01 12.67
C PHE A 122 -3.47 -3.53 12.96
N HIS A 123 -2.38 -2.81 13.21
CA HIS A 123 -2.32 -1.35 13.29
C HIS A 123 -1.18 -0.85 12.41
N SER A 124 -1.12 0.46 12.18
CA SER A 124 0.01 1.08 11.50
C SER A 124 0.91 1.80 12.51
N GLN A 125 2.20 1.83 12.22
CA GLN A 125 3.18 2.66 12.91
C GLN A 125 3.71 3.79 12.01
N GLU A 126 2.97 4.12 10.95
CA GLU A 126 3.32 5.14 9.94
C GLU A 126 4.69 4.83 9.28
N ARG A 127 4.98 3.53 9.13
CA ARG A 127 6.23 3.02 8.56
C ARG A 127 6.04 2.54 7.14
N MET A 128 7.08 2.80 6.34
CA MET A 128 7.18 2.38 4.96
C MET A 128 8.40 1.52 4.76
N MET A 129 8.27 0.51 3.90
CA MET A 129 9.40 -0.27 3.42
C MET A 129 10.45 0.64 2.74
N SER A 130 11.73 0.28 2.91
CA SER A 130 12.86 1.03 2.33
C SER A 130 12.74 1.13 0.81
N SER A 131 13.34 2.18 0.20
CA SER A 131 13.23 2.42 -1.24
C SER A 131 13.73 1.25 -2.09
N ASN A 132 14.82 0.60 -1.66
CA ASN A 132 15.44 -0.51 -2.39
C ASN A 132 14.55 -1.76 -2.32
N LEU A 133 14.02 -2.09 -1.13
CA LEU A 133 13.10 -3.21 -0.96
C LEU A 133 11.79 -2.97 -1.72
N ARG A 134 11.25 -1.74 -1.72
CA ARG A 134 10.05 -1.41 -2.51
C ARG A 134 10.29 -1.55 -4.01
N ALA A 135 11.45 -1.12 -4.51
CA ALA A 135 11.80 -1.27 -5.93
C ALA A 135 11.86 -2.75 -6.34
N MET A 136 12.57 -3.58 -5.57
CA MET A 136 12.64 -5.03 -5.79
C MET A 136 11.26 -5.69 -5.73
N LYS A 137 10.47 -5.40 -4.68
CA LYS A 137 9.12 -5.94 -4.53
C LYS A 137 8.21 -5.52 -5.70
N SER A 138 8.28 -4.26 -6.12
CA SER A 138 7.49 -3.74 -7.24
C SER A 138 7.83 -4.44 -8.56
N GLU A 139 9.10 -4.76 -8.80
CA GLU A 139 9.54 -5.56 -9.94
C GLU A 139 8.95 -6.98 -9.89
N GLN A 140 9.04 -7.65 -8.74
CA GLN A 140 8.50 -9.00 -8.52
C GLN A 140 6.97 -9.05 -8.68
N VAL A 141 6.25 -8.09 -8.09
CA VAL A 141 4.79 -7.96 -8.21
C VAL A 141 4.40 -7.70 -9.67
N SER A 142 5.12 -6.82 -10.36
CA SER A 142 4.88 -6.55 -11.78
C SER A 142 5.10 -7.79 -12.66
N TYR A 143 6.12 -8.61 -12.35
CA TYR A 143 6.32 -9.90 -13.01
C TYR A 143 5.17 -10.87 -12.72
N SER A 144 4.78 -11.01 -11.44
CA SER A 144 3.69 -11.88 -11.00
C SER A 144 2.36 -11.53 -11.68
N ILE A 145 2.02 -10.24 -11.80
CA ILE A 145 0.80 -9.80 -12.51
C ILE A 145 0.83 -10.24 -13.97
N ARG A 146 1.98 -10.12 -14.66
CA ARG A 146 2.12 -10.54 -16.06
C ARG A 146 2.05 -12.05 -16.25
N SER A 147 2.54 -12.83 -15.28
CA SER A 147 2.60 -14.30 -15.40
C SER A 147 1.34 -15.01 -14.91
N SER A 148 0.72 -14.54 -13.84
CA SER A 148 -0.40 -15.21 -13.16
C SER A 148 -1.58 -14.31 -12.81
N GLY A 149 -1.47 -13.00 -13.01
CA GLY A 149 -2.50 -12.04 -12.59
C GLY A 149 -2.55 -11.80 -11.08
N GLU A 150 -1.59 -12.34 -10.33
CA GLU A 150 -1.53 -12.21 -8.87
C GLU A 150 -0.53 -11.12 -8.45
N PHE A 151 -0.78 -10.50 -7.30
CA PHE A 151 0.08 -9.46 -6.73
C PHE A 151 1.08 -10.04 -5.71
N ARG A 152 1.79 -11.10 -6.09
CA ARG A 152 2.74 -11.79 -5.21
C ARG A 152 4.16 -11.24 -5.38
N SER A 153 4.92 -11.30 -4.29
CA SER A 153 6.36 -11.07 -4.25
C SER A 153 7.07 -12.28 -3.65
N ASP A 154 8.38 -12.35 -3.87
CA ASP A 154 9.22 -13.42 -3.33
C ASP A 154 9.51 -13.16 -1.85
N GLN A 155 8.89 -13.98 -0.99
CA GLN A 155 9.01 -13.88 0.45
C GLN A 155 10.46 -14.04 0.94
N GLY A 156 11.26 -14.89 0.29
CA GLY A 156 12.66 -15.11 0.65
C GLY A 156 13.53 -13.91 0.29
N ALA A 157 13.29 -13.29 -0.87
CA ALA A 157 14.02 -12.09 -1.28
C ALA A 157 13.71 -10.87 -0.37
N ILE A 158 12.47 -10.74 0.10
CA ILE A 158 12.10 -9.70 1.08
C ILE A 158 12.87 -9.88 2.38
N TRP A 159 12.96 -11.12 2.83
CA TRP A 159 13.68 -11.51 4.03
C TRP A 159 15.19 -11.25 3.94
N ASP A 160 15.82 -11.66 2.84
CA ASP A 160 17.24 -11.42 2.59
C ASP A 160 17.59 -9.93 2.54
N GLY A 161 16.67 -9.08 2.06
CA GLY A 161 16.90 -7.63 1.98
C GLY A 161 16.59 -6.85 3.26
N ILE A 162 16.02 -7.50 4.29
CA ILE A 162 15.83 -6.92 5.64
C ILE A 162 17.01 -7.25 6.57
N ALA A 163 17.69 -8.38 6.32
CA ALA A 163 18.81 -8.90 7.12
C ALA A 163 20.06 -8.01 7.10
#